data_AF-A0A6M2DP95-F1
#
_entry.id   AF-A0A6M2DP95-F1
#
_cell.length_a   1.000
_cell.length_b   1.000
_cell.length_c   1.000
_cell.angle_alpha   90.00
_cell.angle_beta   90.00
_cell.angle_gamma   90.00
#
_symmetry.space_group_name_H-M   'P 1'
#
loop_
_entity.id
_entity.type
_entity.pdbx_description
1 polymer ?
#
loop_
_entity_poly.entity_id
_entity_poly.type
_entity_poly.pdbx_seq_one_letter_code
_entity_poly.pdbx_strand_id
1 'polypeptide(L)'
;LTAVRSVVLRILCVLCAIHLLVESTLSPTRNKDKIRDVKRGPIDVSVFDRNLISDKPNSKEILRENQAYFENTDVKNFNGTILGYVTPWNGHGYDVAKVWSDKFAFISPVWLQAVRETERTYIINGQHDIDKRWVKTLQSSSVQVIPRVLFENWKQDDISSLDKPGELKALSDALYKVCDDNHFNGVVLELWYQFLGHMTNKKISHVIRKICSPFLTADMQCIIVIPPYRGSNQPDLFSKSDFENLYLHVSGFSLMTYDFSSPQRPGPNAPIPWIKKCIEHIVPDPHDRDKRKAILMGMNMYGYAYTPQGGGALLAPDYINILGYHKGSLKFDTEAQEHFFEVKTTENRFVVFYPTLHSINTRILLAIEMGVGLALWELGQGLDYFYDLF
;
A
#
# COMPACT_ATOMS: atom_id res chain seq x y z
N LEU A 1 37.50 -15.90 -5.04
CA LEU A 1 36.22 -15.83 -4.28
C LEU A 1 36.23 -14.84 -3.11
N THR A 2 37.36 -14.58 -2.46
CA THR A 2 37.50 -13.60 -1.37
C THR A 2 37.52 -12.13 -1.83
N ALA A 3 38.04 -11.84 -3.03
CA ALA A 3 38.06 -10.47 -3.57
C ALA A 3 36.67 -9.92 -3.95
N VAL A 4 35.78 -10.77 -4.48
CA VAL A 4 34.42 -10.38 -4.90
C VAL A 4 33.51 -10.11 -3.69
N ARG A 5 33.67 -10.89 -2.59
CA ARG A 5 32.97 -10.63 -1.32
C ARG A 5 33.39 -9.31 -0.67
N SER A 6 34.66 -8.90 -0.79
CA SER A 6 35.17 -7.62 -0.29
C SER A 6 34.58 -6.41 -1.04
N VAL A 7 34.37 -6.54 -2.35
CA VAL A 7 33.78 -5.47 -3.18
C VAL A 7 32.29 -5.32 -2.91
N VAL A 8 31.53 -6.43 -2.76
CA VAL A 8 30.10 -6.38 -2.44
C VAL A 8 29.85 -5.84 -1.03
N LEU A 9 30.69 -6.20 -0.04
CA LEU A 9 30.59 -5.66 1.32
C LEU A 9 30.96 -4.16 1.38
N ARG A 10 31.90 -3.69 0.56
CA ARG A 10 32.21 -2.26 0.42
C ARG A 10 31.09 -1.49 -0.27
N ILE A 11 30.42 -2.07 -1.26
CA ILE A 11 29.25 -1.45 -1.92
C ILE A 11 28.05 -1.37 -0.95
N LEU A 12 27.80 -2.40 -0.13
CA LEU A 12 26.75 -2.38 0.89
C LEU A 12 27.06 -1.42 2.04
N CYS A 13 28.31 -1.33 2.50
CA CYS A 13 28.71 -0.33 3.49
C CYS A 13 28.65 1.10 2.94
N VAL A 14 28.92 1.31 1.64
CA VAL A 14 28.74 2.62 0.99
C VAL A 14 27.25 2.94 0.82
N LEU A 15 26.39 1.99 0.49
CA LEU A 15 24.93 2.19 0.45
C LEU A 15 24.32 2.46 1.84
N CYS A 16 24.80 1.78 2.89
CA CYS A 16 24.38 2.06 4.27
C CYS A 16 24.95 3.39 4.80
N ALA A 17 26.18 3.77 4.41
CA ALA A 17 26.75 5.07 4.76
C ALA A 17 26.09 6.23 3.99
N ILE A 18 25.61 6.01 2.77
CA ILE A 18 24.83 6.99 2.00
C ILE A 18 23.44 7.19 2.62
N HIS A 19 22.84 6.17 3.23
CA HIS A 19 21.60 6.33 4.01
C HIS A 19 21.81 7.02 5.38
N LEU A 20 23.03 7.03 5.92
CA LEU A 20 23.37 7.69 7.18
C LEU A 20 24.01 9.09 7.01
N LEU A 21 24.24 9.56 5.78
CA LEU A 21 24.90 10.85 5.50
C LEU A 21 24.07 11.85 4.70
N VAL A 22 22.75 11.67 4.61
CA VAL A 22 21.85 12.73 4.14
C VAL A 22 21.03 13.29 5.30
N GLU A 23 21.73 13.64 6.39
CA GLU A 23 21.31 14.75 7.24
C GLU A 23 21.92 16.04 6.68
N SER A 24 21.68 16.31 5.39
CA SER A 24 21.78 17.69 4.91
C SER A 24 20.63 18.43 5.57
N THR A 25 20.90 19.18 6.63
CA THR A 25 19.90 20.06 7.27
C THR A 25 19.38 21.05 6.23
N LEU A 26 18.28 20.68 5.57
CA LEU A 26 17.55 21.49 4.62
C LEU A 26 17.07 22.72 5.37
N SER A 27 17.67 23.88 5.08
CA SER A 27 17.19 25.18 5.54
C SER A 27 16.49 25.87 4.37
N PRO A 28 15.16 25.75 4.24
CA PRO A 28 14.44 26.46 3.19
C PRO A 28 14.63 27.97 3.32
N THR A 29 14.62 28.67 2.19
CA THR A 29 14.88 30.12 2.15
C THR A 29 13.74 30.95 2.73
N ARG A 30 12.58 30.33 2.97
CA ARG A 30 11.42 30.97 3.58
C ARG A 30 11.31 30.59 5.05
N ASN A 31 10.87 31.55 5.86
CA ASN A 31 10.46 31.27 7.23
C ASN A 31 9.25 30.33 7.22
N LYS A 32 9.34 29.28 8.04
CA LYS A 32 8.24 28.37 8.32
C LYS A 32 7.07 29.12 8.94
N ASP A 33 5.85 28.87 8.48
CA ASP A 33 4.67 29.49 9.07
C ASP A 33 4.42 28.93 10.48
N LYS A 34 4.27 29.82 11.46
CA LYS A 34 3.82 29.46 12.80
C LYS A 34 2.31 29.28 12.77
N ILE A 35 1.86 28.04 12.89
CA ILE A 35 0.44 27.71 12.94
C ILE A 35 -0.03 27.82 14.39
N ARG A 36 -1.05 28.65 14.61
CA ARG A 36 -1.78 28.74 15.88
C ARG A 36 -3.00 27.83 15.83
N ASP A 37 -3.47 27.40 16.99
CA ASP A 37 -4.74 26.67 17.13
C ASP A 37 -4.79 25.35 16.34
N VAL A 38 -3.68 24.60 16.35
CA VAL A 38 -3.62 23.24 15.79
C VAL A 38 -4.66 22.38 16.51
N LYS A 39 -5.62 21.86 15.75
CA LYS A 39 -6.67 20.98 16.28
C LYS A 39 -6.15 19.55 16.35
N ARG A 40 -6.66 18.81 17.33
CA ARG A 40 -6.36 17.39 17.53
C ARG A 40 -7.66 16.67 17.84
N GLY A 41 -7.81 15.49 17.27
CA GLY A 41 -8.98 14.65 17.46
C GLY A 41 -8.94 13.90 18.80
N PRO A 42 -10.05 13.23 19.15
CA PRO A 42 -11.34 13.27 18.44
C PRO A 42 -12.08 14.62 18.59
N ILE A 43 -12.91 14.99 17.61
CA ILE A 43 -13.81 16.16 17.66
C ILE A 43 -15.23 15.82 17.16
N ASP A 44 -16.22 16.64 17.48
CA ASP A 44 -17.67 16.42 17.23
C ASP A 44 -18.15 16.74 15.80
N VAL A 45 -17.25 17.12 14.89
CA VAL A 45 -17.57 17.48 13.49
C VAL A 45 -16.61 16.83 12.49
N SER A 46 -17.16 16.22 11.44
CA SER A 46 -16.37 15.53 10.42
C SER A 46 -15.65 16.48 9.47
N VAL A 47 -14.74 15.96 8.64
CA VAL A 47 -14.16 16.75 7.51
C VAL A 47 -15.22 17.24 6.51
N PHE A 48 -16.36 16.54 6.40
CA PHE A 48 -17.48 16.94 5.52
C PHE A 48 -18.16 18.19 6.07
N ASP A 49 -18.53 18.19 7.35
CA ASP A 49 -19.22 19.32 8.01
C ASP A 49 -18.32 20.55 8.11
N ARG A 50 -17.00 20.32 8.25
CA ARG A 50 -15.98 21.37 8.23
C ARG A 50 -15.65 21.89 6.83
N ASN A 51 -16.22 21.32 5.77
CA ASN A 51 -15.96 21.69 4.37
C ASN A 51 -14.47 21.65 3.98
N LEU A 52 -13.72 20.66 4.48
CA LEU A 52 -12.26 20.57 4.25
C LEU A 52 -11.89 19.85 2.95
N ILE A 53 -12.86 19.21 2.28
CA ILE A 53 -12.65 18.54 0.99
C ILE A 53 -12.70 19.59 -0.13
N SER A 54 -11.55 20.16 -0.45
CA SER A 54 -11.43 21.28 -1.40
C SER A 54 -10.45 20.99 -2.54
N ASP A 55 -10.77 21.47 -3.75
CA ASP A 55 -9.88 21.43 -4.92
C ASP A 55 -8.70 22.42 -4.80
N LYS A 56 -8.75 23.35 -3.83
CA LYS A 56 -7.71 24.36 -3.56
C LYS A 56 -7.31 24.39 -2.08
N PRO A 57 -6.92 23.24 -1.50
CA PRO A 57 -6.66 23.16 -0.06
C PRO A 57 -5.48 24.07 0.30
N ASN A 58 -5.60 24.77 1.42
CA ASN A 58 -4.59 25.72 1.87
C ASN A 58 -3.56 25.04 2.79
N SER A 59 -2.27 25.35 2.63
CA SER A 59 -1.22 24.77 3.48
C SER A 59 -1.48 24.98 4.97
N LYS A 60 -1.92 26.18 5.38
CA LYS A 60 -2.20 26.48 6.79
C LYS A 60 -3.39 25.70 7.33
N GLU A 61 -4.41 25.45 6.50
CA GLU A 61 -5.57 24.67 6.89
C GLU A 61 -5.19 23.21 7.11
N ILE A 62 -4.45 22.60 6.18
CA ILE A 62 -3.93 21.24 6.34
C ILE A 62 -3.11 21.14 7.63
N LEU A 63 -2.15 22.06 7.85
CA LEU A 63 -1.30 22.04 9.04
C LEU A 63 -2.09 22.22 10.34
N ARG A 64 -3.24 22.91 10.30
CA ARG A 64 -4.12 23.13 11.47
C ARG A 64 -5.04 21.94 11.73
N GLU A 65 -5.55 21.29 10.70
CA GLU A 65 -6.66 20.33 10.79
C GLU A 65 -6.25 18.85 10.69
N ASN A 66 -5.04 18.54 10.19
CA ASN A 66 -4.65 17.16 9.82
C ASN A 66 -4.73 16.11 10.95
N GLN A 67 -4.62 16.53 12.21
CA GLN A 67 -4.71 15.65 13.40
C GLN A 67 -6.13 15.58 13.97
N ALA A 68 -7.08 16.37 13.45
CA ALA A 68 -8.45 16.45 13.95
C ALA A 68 -9.39 15.60 13.10
N TYR A 69 -9.79 14.47 13.67
CA TYR A 69 -10.70 13.48 13.08
C TYR A 69 -12.03 13.43 13.86
N PHE A 70 -13.07 12.92 13.21
CA PHE A 70 -14.40 12.80 13.79
C PHE A 70 -14.45 11.76 14.91
N GLU A 71 -15.11 12.08 16.01
CA GLU A 71 -15.19 11.22 17.20
C GLU A 71 -15.88 9.88 16.94
N ASN A 72 -16.85 9.82 16.01
CA ASN A 72 -17.51 8.58 15.63
C ASN A 72 -16.69 7.86 14.55
N THR A 73 -15.70 7.10 15.00
CA THR A 73 -14.73 6.40 14.14
C THR A 73 -15.31 5.15 13.46
N ASP A 74 -16.52 4.75 13.82
CA ASP A 74 -17.29 3.60 13.30
C ASP A 74 -18.17 3.95 12.08
N VAL A 75 -18.42 5.23 11.83
CA VAL A 75 -19.21 5.70 10.67
C VAL A 75 -18.51 5.31 9.37
N LYS A 76 -19.19 4.57 8.48
CA LYS A 76 -18.65 4.17 7.18
C LYS A 76 -19.16 5.07 6.07
N ASN A 77 -18.25 5.71 5.33
CA ASN A 77 -18.58 6.52 4.17
C ASN A 77 -18.34 5.77 2.84
N PHE A 78 -17.73 4.59 2.89
CA PHE A 78 -17.57 3.67 1.77
C PHE A 78 -18.11 2.27 2.13
N ASN A 79 -19.04 1.77 1.32
CA ASN A 79 -19.71 0.48 1.54
C ASN A 79 -19.00 -0.71 0.85
N GLY A 80 -17.86 -0.49 0.20
CA GLY A 80 -17.07 -1.56 -0.42
C GLY A 80 -16.04 -2.15 0.54
N THR A 81 -15.37 -3.21 0.10
CA THR A 81 -14.29 -3.85 0.85
C THR A 81 -13.09 -2.90 0.97
N ILE A 82 -12.59 -2.71 2.19
CA ILE A 82 -11.35 -1.97 2.46
C ILE A 82 -10.32 -2.91 3.10
N LEU A 83 -9.15 -2.98 2.49
CA LEU A 83 -7.93 -3.62 2.99
C LEU A 83 -6.94 -2.54 3.44
N GLY A 84 -6.49 -2.56 4.69
CA GLY A 84 -5.45 -1.67 5.20
C GLY A 84 -4.15 -2.42 5.50
N TYR A 85 -3.02 -1.97 4.95
CA TYR A 85 -1.70 -2.51 5.30
C TYR A 85 -1.12 -1.81 6.54
N VAL A 86 -0.41 -2.57 7.38
CA VAL A 86 0.28 -2.05 8.58
C VAL A 86 1.71 -2.56 8.59
N THR A 87 2.70 -1.67 8.75
CA THR A 87 4.12 -2.06 8.74
C THR A 87 4.79 -1.88 10.10
N PRO A 88 5.75 -2.75 10.49
CA PRO A 88 6.49 -2.60 11.75
C PRO A 88 7.30 -1.30 11.87
N TRP A 89 7.76 -0.75 10.75
CA TRP A 89 8.58 0.47 10.75
C TRP A 89 7.78 1.77 10.82
N ASN A 90 6.44 1.72 10.73
CA ASN A 90 5.55 2.86 10.91
C ASN A 90 4.51 2.56 12.00
N GLY A 91 4.94 2.67 13.27
CA GLY A 91 4.13 2.28 14.43
C GLY A 91 2.73 2.93 14.50
N HIS A 92 2.55 4.13 13.95
CA HIS A 92 1.24 4.80 13.88
C HIS A 92 0.14 3.95 13.20
N GLY A 93 0.52 3.11 12.23
CA GLY A 93 -0.43 2.24 11.54
C GLY A 93 -1.14 1.23 12.47
N TYR A 94 -0.50 0.83 13.57
CA TYR A 94 -1.11 -0.04 14.58
C TYR A 94 -2.19 0.69 15.37
N ASP A 95 -1.99 1.98 15.66
CA ASP A 95 -2.98 2.81 16.34
C ASP A 95 -4.16 3.12 15.42
N VAL A 96 -3.88 3.47 14.17
CA VAL A 96 -4.91 3.68 13.14
C VAL A 96 -5.79 2.44 13.00
N ALA A 97 -5.19 1.26 12.86
CA ALA A 97 -5.95 0.02 12.69
C ALA A 97 -6.88 -0.26 13.89
N LYS A 98 -6.52 0.14 15.11
CA LYS A 98 -7.39 0.01 16.29
C LYS A 98 -8.52 1.05 16.28
N VAL A 99 -8.17 2.32 16.11
CA VAL A 99 -9.11 3.46 16.22
C VAL A 99 -10.22 3.39 15.17
N TRP A 100 -9.88 3.00 13.95
CA TRP A 100 -10.81 2.93 12.81
C TRP A 100 -11.08 1.50 12.34
N SER A 101 -10.91 0.51 13.22
CA SER A 101 -11.04 -0.93 12.90
C SER A 101 -12.34 -1.25 12.14
N ASP A 102 -13.47 -0.66 12.55
CA ASP A 102 -14.76 -0.90 11.94
C ASP A 102 -14.84 -0.52 10.47
N LYS A 103 -14.05 0.47 10.01
CA LYS A 103 -14.01 0.88 8.58
C LYS A 103 -13.39 -0.18 7.68
N PHE A 104 -12.61 -1.11 8.22
CA PHE A 104 -11.88 -2.10 7.44
C PHE A 104 -12.60 -3.44 7.41
N ALA A 105 -12.60 -4.08 6.24
CA ALA A 105 -12.90 -5.51 6.15
C ALA A 105 -11.67 -6.32 6.56
N PHE A 106 -10.49 -5.86 6.13
CA PHE A 106 -9.22 -6.55 6.29
C PHE A 106 -8.13 -5.63 6.79
N ILE A 107 -7.34 -6.10 7.77
CA ILE A 107 -6.07 -5.50 8.15
C ILE A 107 -4.95 -6.51 7.84
N SER A 108 -3.98 -6.08 7.05
CA SER A 108 -2.86 -6.92 6.61
C SER A 108 -1.53 -6.41 7.19
N PRO A 109 -1.09 -6.98 8.32
CA PRO A 109 0.21 -6.67 8.85
C PRO A 109 1.34 -7.25 7.98
N VAL A 110 2.39 -6.47 7.78
CA VAL A 110 3.52 -6.75 6.89
C VAL A 110 4.68 -7.36 7.69
N TRP A 111 4.48 -8.57 8.19
CA TRP A 111 5.46 -9.28 9.04
C TRP A 111 6.17 -10.42 8.32
N LEU A 112 5.43 -11.18 7.51
CA LEU A 112 5.82 -12.56 7.21
C LEU A 112 6.56 -12.68 5.87
N GLN A 113 7.54 -13.58 5.82
CA GLN A 113 8.21 -13.99 4.59
C GLN A 113 8.26 -15.52 4.49
N ALA A 114 7.87 -16.07 3.34
CA ALA A 114 8.02 -17.49 3.06
C ALA A 114 9.39 -17.75 2.44
N VAL A 115 10.11 -18.72 2.98
CA VAL A 115 11.44 -19.13 2.49
C VAL A 115 11.47 -20.65 2.37
N ARG A 116 12.10 -21.14 1.30
CA ARG A 116 12.41 -22.57 1.15
C ARG A 116 13.72 -22.89 1.86
N GLU A 117 13.69 -23.88 2.77
CA GLU A 117 14.89 -24.31 3.49
C GLU A 117 15.51 -25.54 2.81
N THR A 118 14.73 -26.62 2.69
CA THR A 118 15.12 -27.86 2.02
C THR A 118 13.95 -28.41 1.20
N GLU A 119 14.13 -29.57 0.56
CA GLU A 119 13.05 -30.26 -0.14
C GLU A 119 11.85 -30.49 0.78
N ARG A 120 10.68 -29.97 0.37
CA ARG A 120 9.41 -30.03 1.10
C ARG A 120 9.44 -29.42 2.50
N THR A 121 10.40 -28.52 2.78
CA THR A 121 10.49 -27.79 4.05
C THR A 121 10.50 -26.30 3.78
N TYR A 122 9.47 -25.61 4.28
CA TYR A 122 9.29 -24.17 4.13
C TYR A 122 9.16 -23.52 5.50
N ILE A 123 9.88 -22.42 5.69
CA ILE A 123 9.87 -21.63 6.92
C ILE A 123 9.14 -20.32 6.64
N ILE A 124 8.27 -19.94 7.56
CA ILE A 124 7.64 -18.62 7.57
C ILE A 124 8.36 -17.76 8.60
N ASN A 125 9.20 -16.85 8.12
CA ASN A 125 9.94 -15.89 8.93
C ASN A 125 9.06 -14.73 9.37
N GLY A 126 9.59 -13.88 10.26
CA GLY A 126 8.89 -12.69 10.76
C GLY A 126 7.84 -12.95 11.84
N GLN A 127 7.64 -14.20 12.26
CA GLN A 127 6.66 -14.54 13.30
C GLN A 127 6.95 -13.91 14.68
N HIS A 128 8.18 -13.46 14.92
CA HIS A 128 8.55 -12.74 16.14
C HIS A 128 7.98 -11.32 16.20
N ASP A 129 7.59 -10.73 15.07
CA ASP A 129 6.94 -9.42 15.00
C ASP A 129 5.42 -9.49 15.26
N ILE A 130 4.86 -10.70 15.41
CA ILE A 130 3.42 -10.88 15.68
C ILE A 130 3.08 -10.37 17.08
N ASP A 131 2.43 -9.22 17.15
CA ASP A 131 1.81 -8.72 18.38
C ASP A 131 0.45 -9.40 18.59
N LYS A 132 0.46 -10.49 19.36
CA LYS A 132 -0.76 -11.24 19.72
C LYS A 132 -1.81 -10.40 20.46
N ARG A 133 -1.40 -9.38 21.23
CA ARG A 133 -2.34 -8.52 21.96
C ARG A 133 -3.03 -7.57 20.99
N TRP A 134 -2.29 -7.00 20.06
CA TRP A 134 -2.83 -6.15 19.01
C TRP A 134 -3.79 -6.91 18.10
N VAL A 135 -3.42 -8.12 17.65
CA VAL A 135 -4.30 -9.00 16.86
C VAL A 135 -5.62 -9.27 17.60
N LYS A 136 -5.54 -9.66 18.89
CA LYS A 136 -6.73 -9.90 19.71
C LYS A 136 -7.60 -8.65 19.89
N THR A 137 -6.98 -7.47 19.95
CA THR A 137 -7.70 -6.19 20.03
C THR A 137 -8.50 -5.95 18.76
N LEU A 138 -7.90 -6.14 17.58
CA LEU A 138 -8.61 -6.01 16.31
C LEU A 138 -9.74 -7.03 16.16
N GLN A 139 -9.50 -8.28 16.55
CA GLN A 139 -10.49 -9.35 16.49
C GLN A 139 -11.69 -9.17 17.44
N SER A 140 -11.67 -8.16 18.31
CA SER A 140 -12.86 -7.77 19.09
C SER A 140 -13.89 -6.97 18.27
N SER A 141 -13.48 -6.48 17.09
CA SER A 141 -14.34 -5.86 16.08
C SER A 141 -14.69 -6.86 14.96
N SER A 142 -15.40 -6.42 13.92
CA SER A 142 -15.69 -7.25 12.75
C SER A 142 -14.52 -7.42 11.77
N VAL A 143 -13.38 -6.73 11.99
CA VAL A 143 -12.25 -6.75 11.07
C VAL A 143 -11.52 -8.09 11.07
N GLN A 144 -11.12 -8.56 9.89
CA GLN A 144 -10.33 -9.77 9.74
C GLN A 144 -8.84 -9.43 9.62
N VAL A 145 -7.99 -10.17 10.34
CA VAL A 145 -6.53 -9.99 10.29
C VAL A 145 -5.93 -11.00 9.32
N ILE A 146 -5.36 -10.52 8.21
CA ILE A 146 -4.84 -11.34 7.12
C ILE A 146 -3.41 -10.93 6.75
N PRO A 147 -2.37 -11.44 7.44
CA PRO A 147 -1.00 -10.99 7.24
C PRO A 147 -0.50 -11.12 5.81
N ARG A 148 0.32 -10.15 5.41
CA ARG A 148 1.01 -10.21 4.12
C ARG A 148 2.18 -11.17 4.21
N VAL A 149 2.29 -12.07 3.24
CA VAL A 149 3.42 -12.97 3.09
C VAL A 149 4.19 -12.63 1.81
N LEU A 150 5.47 -12.26 1.97
CA LEU A 150 6.39 -12.02 0.87
C LEU A 150 7.24 -13.25 0.55
N PHE A 151 7.45 -13.50 -0.73
CA PHE A 151 8.35 -14.56 -1.20
C PHE A 151 9.75 -13.99 -1.44
N GLU A 152 10.44 -13.69 -0.34
CA GLU A 152 11.72 -12.99 -0.39
C GLU A 152 12.90 -13.94 -0.64
N ASN A 153 13.88 -13.49 -1.45
CA ASN A 153 15.14 -14.21 -1.71
C ASN A 153 14.99 -15.60 -2.38
N TRP A 154 13.88 -15.86 -3.07
CA TRP A 154 13.69 -17.07 -3.86
C TRP A 154 14.58 -17.05 -5.10
N LYS A 155 15.33 -18.14 -5.31
CA LYS A 155 16.16 -18.31 -6.52
C LYS A 155 15.40 -19.11 -7.57
N GLN A 156 15.93 -19.10 -8.80
CA GLN A 156 15.38 -19.89 -9.90
C GLN A 156 15.19 -21.36 -9.53
N ASP A 157 16.14 -21.96 -8.79
CA ASP A 157 16.06 -23.37 -8.37
C ASP A 157 14.93 -23.60 -7.36
N ASP A 158 14.71 -22.67 -6.42
CA ASP A 158 13.61 -22.75 -5.46
C ASP A 158 12.26 -22.67 -6.18
N ILE A 159 12.14 -21.72 -7.11
CA ILE A 159 10.95 -21.52 -7.92
C ILE A 159 10.67 -22.75 -8.80
N SER A 160 11.69 -23.27 -9.48
CA SER A 160 11.57 -24.45 -10.35
C SER A 160 11.28 -25.73 -9.56
N SER A 161 11.67 -25.78 -8.28
CA SER A 161 11.38 -26.92 -7.40
C SER A 161 9.88 -27.10 -7.13
N LEU A 162 9.07 -26.04 -7.23
CA LEU A 162 7.64 -26.08 -6.96
C LEU A 162 6.88 -27.05 -7.90
N ASP A 163 7.44 -27.38 -9.06
CA ASP A 163 6.87 -28.37 -9.99
C ASP A 163 7.05 -29.83 -9.47
N LYS A 164 7.90 -30.06 -8.45
CA LYS A 164 8.14 -31.41 -7.91
C LYS A 164 6.97 -31.88 -7.02
N PRO A 165 6.65 -33.19 -7.01
CA PRO A 165 5.58 -33.72 -6.19
C PRO A 165 5.70 -33.35 -4.71
N GLY A 166 4.65 -32.76 -4.15
CA GLY A 166 4.56 -32.44 -2.73
C GLY A 166 5.12 -31.09 -2.30
N GLU A 167 5.94 -30.41 -3.12
CA GLU A 167 6.53 -29.10 -2.76
C GLU A 167 5.44 -28.03 -2.54
N LEU A 168 4.50 -27.88 -3.49
CA LEU A 168 3.39 -26.93 -3.33
C LEU A 168 2.47 -27.25 -2.15
N LYS A 169 2.29 -28.52 -1.82
CA LYS A 169 1.51 -28.92 -0.64
C LYS A 169 2.24 -28.50 0.63
N ALA A 170 3.54 -28.80 0.75
CA ALA A 170 4.32 -28.44 1.92
C ALA A 170 4.40 -26.92 2.13
N LEU A 171 4.52 -26.13 1.06
CA LEU A 171 4.47 -24.67 1.12
C LEU A 171 3.09 -24.18 1.62
N SER A 172 2.01 -24.71 1.04
CA SER A 172 0.64 -24.36 1.43
C SER A 172 0.37 -24.72 2.90
N ASP A 173 0.77 -25.92 3.32
CA ASP A 173 0.63 -26.39 4.71
C ASP A 173 1.40 -25.49 5.69
N ALA A 174 2.61 -25.04 5.35
CA ALA A 174 3.41 -24.16 6.19
C ALA A 174 2.75 -22.78 6.38
N LEU A 175 2.21 -22.20 5.31
CA LEU A 175 1.46 -20.94 5.35
C LEU A 175 0.18 -21.07 6.16
N TYR A 176 -0.59 -22.13 5.92
CA TYR A 176 -1.82 -22.41 6.63
C TYR A 176 -1.56 -22.60 8.13
N LYS A 177 -0.52 -23.36 8.49
CA LYS A 177 -0.14 -23.60 9.89
C LYS A 177 0.10 -22.31 10.66
N VAL A 178 0.81 -21.34 10.08
CA VAL A 178 1.03 -20.05 10.76
C VAL A 178 -0.26 -19.30 11.00
N CYS A 179 -1.21 -19.38 10.06
CA CYS A 179 -2.51 -18.75 10.23
C CYS A 179 -3.35 -19.44 11.30
N ASP A 180 -3.36 -20.77 11.33
CA ASP A 180 -4.05 -21.57 12.34
C ASP A 180 -3.47 -21.33 13.74
N ASP A 181 -2.14 -21.42 13.90
CA ASP A 181 -1.43 -21.24 15.18
C ASP A 181 -1.61 -19.83 15.78
N ASN A 182 -1.86 -18.81 14.94
CA ASN A 182 -2.01 -17.42 15.36
C ASN A 182 -3.44 -16.88 15.20
N HIS A 183 -4.39 -17.75 14.84
CA HIS A 183 -5.80 -17.40 14.60
C HIS A 183 -6.00 -16.27 13.59
N PHE A 184 -5.15 -16.20 12.55
CA PHE A 184 -5.37 -15.27 11.44
C PHE A 184 -6.54 -15.73 10.58
N ASN A 185 -7.19 -14.79 9.90
CA ASN A 185 -8.36 -15.05 9.05
C ASN A 185 -7.99 -15.39 7.60
N GLY A 186 -6.70 -15.53 7.29
CA GLY A 186 -6.21 -15.67 5.92
C GLY A 186 -4.86 -15.01 5.68
N VAL A 187 -4.53 -14.81 4.41
CA VAL A 187 -3.27 -14.22 3.96
C VAL A 187 -3.46 -13.27 2.79
N VAL A 188 -2.55 -12.29 2.69
CA VAL A 188 -2.28 -11.56 1.46
C VAL A 188 -0.96 -12.06 0.87
N LEU A 189 -0.99 -12.67 -0.32
CA LEU A 189 0.19 -13.23 -0.97
C LEU A 189 0.83 -12.22 -1.92
N GLU A 190 2.09 -11.85 -1.65
CA GLU A 190 2.92 -11.04 -2.54
C GLU A 190 3.98 -11.92 -3.21
N LEU A 191 3.55 -12.66 -4.24
CA LEU A 191 4.41 -13.60 -4.96
C LEU A 191 4.50 -13.34 -6.46
N TRP A 192 3.52 -12.65 -7.05
CA TRP A 192 3.43 -12.49 -8.51
C TRP A 192 4.71 -11.86 -9.08
N TYR A 193 5.10 -10.69 -8.55
CA TYR A 193 6.34 -10.02 -8.94
C TYR A 193 7.59 -10.84 -8.72
N GLN A 194 7.65 -11.61 -7.62
CA GLN A 194 8.82 -12.41 -7.28
C GLN A 194 9.02 -13.56 -8.27
N PHE A 195 7.95 -14.03 -8.91
CA PHE A 195 7.98 -15.19 -9.80
C PHE A 195 7.96 -14.79 -11.29
N LEU A 196 7.68 -13.51 -11.60
CA LEU A 196 7.76 -12.97 -12.95
C LEU A 196 9.16 -13.16 -13.53
N GLY A 197 9.24 -13.58 -14.79
CA GLY A 197 10.51 -13.89 -15.47
C GLY A 197 11.14 -15.22 -15.08
N HIS A 198 10.73 -15.83 -13.95
CA HIS A 198 11.22 -17.13 -13.49
C HIS A 198 10.30 -18.30 -13.90
N MET A 199 9.01 -18.03 -14.11
CA MET A 199 8.05 -18.98 -14.69
C MET A 199 6.97 -18.26 -15.52
N THR A 200 6.17 -19.01 -16.28
CA THR A 200 5.06 -18.45 -17.06
C THR A 200 3.90 -18.03 -16.14
N ASN A 201 3.13 -17.01 -16.51
CA ASN A 201 1.97 -16.55 -15.72
C ASN A 201 0.96 -17.69 -15.42
N LYS A 202 0.79 -18.63 -16.35
CA LYS A 202 -0.03 -19.83 -16.16
C LYS A 202 0.49 -20.72 -15.01
N LYS A 203 1.81 -20.87 -14.89
CA LYS A 203 2.42 -21.59 -13.76
C LYS A 203 2.28 -20.80 -12.45
N ILE A 204 2.49 -19.47 -12.46
CA ILE A 204 2.27 -18.62 -11.28
C ILE A 204 0.82 -18.80 -10.79
N SER A 205 -0.13 -18.75 -11.72
CA SER A 205 -1.55 -18.96 -11.42
C SER A 205 -1.82 -20.36 -10.85
N HIS A 206 -1.16 -21.40 -11.36
CA HIS A 206 -1.28 -22.75 -10.78
C HIS A 206 -0.77 -22.80 -9.34
N VAL A 207 0.37 -22.19 -9.05
CA VAL A 207 0.94 -22.08 -7.69
C VAL A 207 -0.05 -21.39 -6.75
N ILE A 208 -0.55 -20.21 -7.14
CA ILE A 208 -1.52 -19.43 -6.36
C ILE A 208 -2.76 -20.28 -6.05
N ARG A 209 -3.34 -20.95 -7.05
CA ARG A 209 -4.53 -21.80 -6.86
C ARG A 209 -4.27 -22.92 -5.84
N LYS A 210 -3.09 -23.53 -5.87
CA LYS A 210 -2.72 -24.59 -4.93
C LYS A 210 -2.50 -24.07 -3.52
N ILE A 211 -1.91 -22.88 -3.38
CA ILE A 211 -1.72 -22.24 -2.07
C ILE A 211 -3.07 -21.80 -1.50
N CYS A 212 -3.91 -21.12 -2.27
CA CYS A 212 -5.16 -20.54 -1.76
C CYS A 212 -6.28 -21.57 -1.52
N SER A 213 -6.28 -22.73 -2.20
CA SER A 213 -7.39 -23.69 -2.12
C SER A 213 -7.71 -24.17 -0.69
N PRO A 214 -6.75 -24.53 0.18
CA PRO A 214 -7.03 -24.89 1.57
C PRO A 214 -7.61 -23.75 2.40
N PHE A 215 -7.14 -22.51 2.19
CA PHE A 215 -7.67 -21.33 2.89
C PHE A 215 -9.15 -21.15 2.58
N LEU A 216 -9.51 -21.12 1.29
CA LEU A 216 -10.90 -20.93 0.87
C LEU A 216 -11.81 -22.08 1.31
N THR A 217 -11.29 -23.32 1.37
CA THR A 217 -12.05 -24.48 1.86
C THR A 217 -12.35 -24.38 3.36
N ALA A 218 -11.50 -23.67 4.11
CA ALA A 218 -11.63 -23.42 5.54
C ALA A 218 -12.29 -22.06 5.86
N ASP A 219 -12.97 -21.43 4.89
CA ASP A 219 -13.56 -20.09 5.00
C ASP A 219 -12.57 -18.96 5.38
N MET A 220 -11.27 -19.19 5.13
CA MET A 220 -10.21 -18.20 5.29
C MET A 220 -9.94 -17.46 3.98
N GLN A 221 -9.45 -16.23 4.10
CA GLN A 221 -9.19 -15.39 2.93
C GLN A 221 -7.82 -15.66 2.30
N CYS A 222 -7.75 -15.55 0.98
CA CYS A 222 -6.49 -15.57 0.24
C CYS A 222 -6.52 -14.46 -0.82
N ILE A 223 -6.00 -13.29 -0.50
CA ILE A 223 -5.88 -12.15 -1.43
C ILE A 223 -4.51 -12.21 -2.08
N ILE A 224 -4.41 -11.81 -3.35
CA ILE A 224 -3.10 -11.72 -4.03
C ILE A 224 -2.78 -10.28 -4.41
N VAL A 225 -1.51 -9.89 -4.27
CA VAL A 225 -1.00 -8.60 -4.76
C VAL A 225 -0.69 -8.73 -6.25
N ILE A 226 -1.21 -7.80 -7.06
CA ILE A 226 -1.02 -7.82 -8.52
C ILE A 226 -0.47 -6.48 -9.05
N PRO A 227 0.35 -6.54 -10.13
CA PRO A 227 0.90 -5.35 -10.78
C PRO A 227 -0.20 -4.53 -11.47
N PRO A 228 -0.02 -3.21 -11.61
CA PRO A 228 -0.87 -2.40 -12.46
C PRO A 228 -0.49 -2.57 -13.94
N TYR A 229 -1.42 -2.22 -14.83
CA TYR A 229 -1.13 -2.04 -16.25
C TYR A 229 -0.22 -0.81 -16.47
N ARG A 230 0.88 -0.96 -17.21
CA ARG A 230 1.87 0.12 -17.45
C ARG A 230 1.80 0.74 -18.85
N GLY A 231 0.74 0.45 -19.62
CA GLY A 231 0.55 0.96 -20.98
C GLY A 231 1.01 -0.02 -22.06
N SER A 232 0.55 0.19 -23.30
CA SER A 232 0.74 -0.72 -24.43
C SER A 232 2.19 -0.85 -24.89
N ASN A 233 3.05 0.09 -24.50
CA ASN A 233 4.46 0.12 -24.84
C ASN A 233 5.33 -0.58 -23.79
N GLN A 234 4.72 -1.16 -22.76
CA GLN A 234 5.38 -1.91 -21.70
C GLN A 234 4.85 -3.35 -21.68
N PRO A 235 5.65 -4.33 -21.18
CA PRO A 235 5.17 -5.69 -21.03
C PRO A 235 3.91 -5.76 -20.15
N ASP A 236 2.92 -6.54 -20.60
CA ASP A 236 1.74 -6.83 -19.79
C ASP A 236 2.11 -7.85 -18.70
N LEU A 237 2.24 -7.36 -17.47
CA LEU A 237 2.69 -8.18 -16.33
C LEU A 237 1.55 -9.02 -15.73
N PHE A 238 0.30 -8.59 -15.89
CA PHE A 238 -0.88 -9.29 -15.40
C PHE A 238 -2.08 -8.93 -16.28
N SER A 239 -2.50 -9.90 -17.07
CA SER A 239 -3.52 -9.72 -18.11
C SER A 239 -4.93 -10.05 -17.60
N LYS A 240 -5.95 -9.70 -18.41
CA LYS A 240 -7.33 -10.22 -18.25
C LYS A 240 -7.38 -11.75 -18.13
N SER A 241 -6.58 -12.47 -18.91
CA SER A 241 -6.54 -13.94 -18.87
C SER A 241 -6.01 -14.44 -17.52
N ASP A 242 -5.00 -13.78 -16.96
CA ASP A 242 -4.46 -14.11 -15.64
C ASP A 242 -5.52 -13.88 -14.54
N PHE A 243 -6.24 -12.75 -14.63
CA PHE A 243 -7.39 -12.47 -13.75
C PHE A 243 -8.45 -13.58 -13.81
N GLU A 244 -8.93 -13.93 -15.03
CA GLU A 244 -9.98 -14.93 -15.23
C GLU A 244 -9.57 -16.32 -14.74
N ASN A 245 -8.29 -16.67 -14.83
CA ASN A 245 -7.75 -17.94 -14.32
C ASN A 245 -7.70 -18.02 -12.79
N LEU A 246 -7.77 -16.88 -12.10
CA LEU A 246 -7.60 -16.79 -10.65
C LEU A 246 -8.86 -16.36 -9.91
N TYR A 247 -9.78 -15.64 -10.56
CA TYR A 247 -10.94 -15.00 -9.93
C TYR A 247 -11.76 -15.93 -9.03
N LEU A 248 -11.98 -17.19 -9.43
CA LEU A 248 -12.72 -18.19 -8.63
C LEU A 248 -11.87 -18.95 -7.60
N HIS A 249 -10.61 -18.57 -7.44
CA HIS A 249 -9.62 -19.29 -6.64
C HIS A 249 -8.85 -18.40 -5.66
N VAL A 250 -9.25 -17.14 -5.53
CA VAL A 250 -8.74 -16.16 -4.57
C VAL A 250 -9.91 -15.37 -3.98
N SER A 251 -9.72 -14.75 -2.82
CA SER A 251 -10.71 -13.86 -2.20
C SER A 251 -10.74 -12.46 -2.83
N GLY A 252 -9.66 -12.07 -3.50
CA GLY A 252 -9.54 -10.75 -4.10
C GLY A 252 -8.14 -10.45 -4.61
N PHE A 253 -8.02 -9.28 -5.25
CA PHE A 253 -6.81 -8.81 -5.90
C PHE A 253 -6.44 -7.42 -5.37
N SER A 254 -5.37 -7.32 -4.60
CA SER A 254 -4.78 -6.04 -4.19
C SER A 254 -4.00 -5.46 -5.36
N LEU A 255 -4.63 -4.56 -6.13
CA LEU A 255 -4.08 -3.97 -7.33
C LEU A 255 -3.24 -2.74 -7.00
N MET A 256 -1.94 -2.76 -7.30
CA MET A 256 -1.02 -1.66 -6.96
C MET A 256 -1.12 -0.47 -7.92
N THR A 257 -2.26 0.22 -7.90
CA THR A 257 -2.55 1.45 -8.67
C THR A 257 -1.94 2.71 -8.05
N TYR A 258 -0.65 2.65 -7.72
CA TYR A 258 0.18 3.77 -7.27
C TYR A 258 1.62 3.57 -7.78
N ASP A 259 2.53 4.48 -7.43
CA ASP A 259 3.89 4.55 -8.01
C ASP A 259 3.87 4.66 -9.54
N PHE A 260 3.00 5.52 -10.06
CA PHE A 260 2.94 5.84 -11.48
C PHE A 260 4.22 6.55 -11.95
N SER A 261 4.61 7.59 -11.21
CA SER A 261 5.81 8.39 -11.47
C SER A 261 7.05 7.84 -10.79
N SER A 262 8.22 8.28 -11.26
CA SER A 262 9.52 7.89 -10.72
C SER A 262 10.46 9.10 -10.62
N PRO A 263 11.60 9.03 -9.92
CA PRO A 263 12.57 10.11 -9.90
C PRO A 263 13.04 10.57 -11.28
N GLN A 264 13.08 9.67 -12.27
CA GLN A 264 13.45 9.99 -13.66
C GLN A 264 12.30 10.64 -14.44
N ARG A 265 11.06 10.47 -13.98
CA ARG A 265 9.86 11.10 -14.54
C ARG A 265 8.93 11.60 -13.43
N PRO A 266 9.32 12.69 -12.73
CA PRO A 266 8.55 13.24 -11.62
C PRO A 266 7.13 13.59 -12.02
N GLY A 267 6.18 13.36 -11.12
CA GLY A 267 4.77 13.59 -11.39
C GLY A 267 3.85 13.00 -10.32
N PRO A 268 2.54 12.90 -10.62
CA PRO A 268 1.52 12.37 -9.71
C PRO A 268 1.78 10.92 -9.30
N ASN A 269 1.30 10.55 -8.13
CA ASN A 269 1.45 9.20 -7.57
C ASN A 269 0.61 8.18 -8.34
N ALA A 270 -0.63 8.53 -8.68
CA ALA A 270 -1.65 7.63 -9.18
C ALA A 270 -2.73 8.38 -10.00
N PRO A 271 -2.47 8.82 -11.24
CA PRO A 271 -3.45 9.55 -12.04
C PRO A 271 -4.78 8.81 -12.22
N ILE A 272 -5.91 9.49 -12.01
CA ILE A 272 -7.26 8.90 -12.18
C ILE A 272 -7.46 8.20 -13.54
N PRO A 273 -7.09 8.79 -14.70
CA PRO A 273 -7.24 8.11 -15.99
C PRO A 273 -6.42 6.81 -16.09
N TRP A 274 -5.27 6.74 -15.42
CA TRP A 274 -4.43 5.54 -15.40
C TRP A 274 -5.02 4.45 -14.51
N ILE A 275 -5.55 4.82 -13.33
CA ILE A 275 -6.26 3.90 -12.45
C ILE A 275 -7.44 3.26 -13.19
N LYS A 276 -8.26 4.06 -13.89
CA LYS A 276 -9.38 3.56 -14.73
C LYS A 276 -8.91 2.49 -15.71
N LYS A 277 -7.86 2.80 -16.48
CA LYS A 277 -7.26 1.86 -17.44
C LYS A 277 -6.75 0.58 -16.79
N CYS A 278 -6.15 0.65 -15.60
CA CYS A 278 -5.68 -0.56 -14.91
C CYS A 278 -6.82 -1.53 -14.57
N ILE A 279 -7.94 -1.00 -14.09
CA ILE A 279 -9.09 -1.82 -13.70
C ILE A 279 -9.81 -2.35 -14.96
N GLU A 280 -10.00 -1.51 -15.99
CA GLU A 280 -10.58 -1.89 -17.28
C GLU A 280 -9.73 -2.89 -18.06
N HIS A 281 -8.40 -2.89 -17.87
CA HIS A 281 -7.49 -3.84 -18.52
C HIS A 281 -7.77 -5.29 -18.10
N ILE A 282 -8.07 -5.52 -16.81
CA ILE A 282 -8.33 -6.85 -16.28
C ILE A 282 -9.82 -7.22 -16.29
N VAL A 283 -10.72 -6.24 -16.13
CA VAL A 283 -12.18 -6.43 -16.22
C VAL A 283 -12.75 -5.31 -17.10
N PRO A 284 -12.87 -5.50 -18.44
CA PRO A 284 -13.30 -4.43 -19.33
C PRO A 284 -14.77 -4.05 -19.20
N ASP A 285 -15.65 -5.03 -18.99
CA ASP A 285 -17.09 -4.80 -18.90
C ASP A 285 -17.44 -4.14 -17.56
N PRO A 286 -18.02 -2.92 -17.53
CA PRO A 286 -18.46 -2.29 -16.28
C PRO A 286 -19.67 -2.98 -15.64
N HIS A 287 -20.37 -3.87 -16.35
CA HIS A 287 -21.52 -4.61 -15.82
C HIS A 287 -21.13 -5.90 -15.10
N ASP A 288 -19.87 -6.35 -15.21
CA ASP A 288 -19.37 -7.54 -14.52
C ASP A 288 -19.05 -7.20 -13.04
N ARG A 289 -20.10 -6.88 -12.28
CA ARG A 289 -20.02 -6.33 -10.92
C ARG A 289 -19.34 -7.29 -9.96
N ASP A 290 -19.50 -8.59 -10.14
CA ASP A 290 -18.89 -9.58 -9.25
C ASP A 290 -17.37 -9.63 -9.44
N LYS A 291 -16.89 -9.59 -10.69
CA LYS A 291 -15.45 -9.47 -10.96
C LYS A 291 -14.88 -8.13 -10.51
N ARG A 292 -15.60 -7.02 -10.70
CA ARG A 292 -15.16 -5.70 -10.22
C ARG A 292 -14.99 -5.66 -8.70
N LYS A 293 -15.93 -6.25 -7.94
CA LYS A 293 -15.86 -6.33 -6.47
C LYS A 293 -14.64 -7.09 -5.94
N ALA A 294 -14.09 -8.03 -6.72
CA ALA A 294 -12.88 -8.76 -6.34
C ALA A 294 -11.60 -7.90 -6.47
N ILE A 295 -11.65 -6.76 -7.15
CA ILE A 295 -10.51 -5.85 -7.28
C ILE A 295 -10.51 -4.89 -6.09
N LEU A 296 -9.37 -4.79 -5.41
CA LEU A 296 -9.10 -3.77 -4.41
C LEU A 296 -8.14 -2.75 -5.02
N MET A 297 -8.67 -1.57 -5.36
CA MET A 297 -7.91 -0.48 -5.94
C MET A 297 -6.91 0.08 -4.93
N GLY A 298 -5.63 0.02 -5.27
CA GLY A 298 -4.54 0.52 -4.46
C GLY A 298 -4.60 2.04 -4.28
N MET A 299 -4.41 2.49 -3.04
CA MET A 299 -4.31 3.89 -2.63
C MET A 299 -3.05 4.10 -1.80
N ASN A 300 -2.17 4.99 -2.25
CA ASN A 300 -1.02 5.42 -1.46
C ASN A 300 -1.43 6.44 -0.40
N MET A 301 -0.98 6.23 0.83
CA MET A 301 -1.13 7.14 1.98
C MET A 301 0.15 7.97 2.23
N TYR A 302 1.23 7.67 1.52
CA TYR A 302 2.46 8.43 1.43
C TYR A 302 2.47 9.30 0.16
N GLY A 303 3.45 10.20 0.07
CA GLY A 303 3.72 10.98 -1.14
C GLY A 303 5.16 10.81 -1.63
N TYR A 304 5.53 11.62 -2.61
CA TYR A 304 6.91 11.77 -3.08
C TYR A 304 7.38 13.22 -3.04
N ALA A 305 8.65 13.38 -2.74
CA ALA A 305 9.38 14.62 -2.99
C ALA A 305 10.42 14.39 -4.08
N TYR A 306 10.35 15.17 -5.15
CA TYR A 306 11.26 15.11 -6.29
C TYR A 306 12.16 16.33 -6.35
N THR A 307 13.41 16.10 -6.75
CA THR A 307 14.49 17.07 -6.98
C THR A 307 15.12 16.82 -8.34
N PRO A 308 15.92 17.76 -8.87
CA PRO A 308 16.72 17.50 -10.07
C PRO A 308 17.68 16.31 -9.94
N GLN A 309 18.11 15.95 -8.72
CA GLN A 309 19.09 14.90 -8.45
C GLN A 309 18.45 13.54 -8.10
N GLY A 310 17.13 13.47 -7.97
CA GLY A 310 16.43 12.25 -7.59
C GLY A 310 15.13 12.54 -6.84
N GLY A 311 14.66 11.58 -6.05
CA GLY A 311 13.46 11.74 -5.25
C GLY A 311 13.22 10.55 -4.35
N GLY A 312 12.36 10.73 -3.36
CA GLY A 312 12.09 9.71 -2.35
C GLY A 312 10.68 9.80 -1.83
N ALA A 313 10.22 8.68 -1.24
CA ALA A 313 8.94 8.63 -0.54
C ALA A 313 8.95 9.62 0.63
N LEU A 314 7.78 10.18 0.91
CA LEU A 314 7.55 11.20 1.90
C LEU A 314 6.40 10.77 2.80
N LEU A 315 6.68 10.60 4.10
CA LEU A 315 5.68 10.23 5.09
C LEU A 315 5.06 11.48 5.74
N ALA A 316 3.95 11.29 6.46
CA ALA A 316 3.21 12.40 7.10
C ALA A 316 4.08 13.39 7.89
N PRO A 317 5.02 12.98 8.78
CA PRO A 317 5.82 13.94 9.54
C PRO A 317 6.68 14.85 8.66
N ASP A 318 7.32 14.27 7.63
CA ASP A 318 8.15 15.01 6.69
C ASP A 318 7.31 15.89 5.77
N TYR A 319 6.15 15.39 5.34
CA TYR A 319 5.17 16.18 4.58
C TYR A 319 4.72 17.41 5.35
N ILE A 320 4.27 17.26 6.60
CA ILE A 320 3.84 18.37 7.46
C ILE A 320 4.99 19.35 7.70
N ASN A 321 6.22 18.85 7.89
CA ASN A 321 7.39 19.70 8.04
C ASN A 321 7.65 20.55 6.79
N ILE A 322 7.70 19.92 5.61
CA ILE A 322 7.97 20.58 4.33
C ILE A 322 6.84 21.54 3.95
N LEU A 323 5.58 21.14 4.17
CA LEU A 323 4.40 21.95 3.89
C LEU A 323 4.40 23.27 4.67
N GLY A 324 5.00 23.29 5.88
CA GLY A 324 5.18 24.50 6.69
C GLY A 324 5.97 25.63 6.00
N TYR A 325 6.70 25.34 4.93
CA TYR A 325 7.45 26.32 4.15
C TYR A 325 6.68 26.83 2.91
N HIS A 326 5.59 26.16 2.57
CA HIS A 326 4.70 26.56 1.47
C HIS A 326 3.62 27.53 1.97
N LYS A 327 3.35 28.57 1.18
CA LYS A 327 2.33 29.58 1.51
C LYS A 327 1.25 29.61 0.45
N GLY A 328 0.00 29.45 0.88
CA GLY A 328 -1.18 29.53 0.04
C GLY A 328 -1.75 28.15 -0.31
N SER A 329 -2.64 28.12 -1.30
CA SER A 329 -3.22 26.88 -1.78
C SER A 329 -2.20 26.01 -2.51
N LEU A 330 -2.41 24.70 -2.46
CA LEU A 330 -1.68 23.75 -3.28
C LEU A 330 -2.08 23.90 -4.74
N LYS A 331 -1.17 23.61 -5.67
CA LYS A 331 -1.50 23.52 -7.10
C LYS A 331 -2.28 22.23 -7.32
N PHE A 332 -3.22 22.26 -8.25
CA PHE A 332 -4.06 21.11 -8.58
C PHE A 332 -3.83 20.69 -10.03
N ASP A 333 -3.47 19.42 -10.22
CA ASP A 333 -3.45 18.78 -11.53
C ASP A 333 -4.84 18.22 -11.81
N THR A 334 -5.58 18.88 -12.71
CA THR A 334 -6.96 18.52 -13.06
C THR A 334 -7.05 17.22 -13.84
N GLU A 335 -5.99 16.76 -14.50
CA GLU A 335 -6.01 15.49 -15.21
C GLU A 335 -5.73 14.33 -14.25
N ALA A 336 -4.67 14.46 -13.45
CA ALA A 336 -4.30 13.44 -12.48
C ALA A 336 -5.24 13.39 -11.26
N GLN A 337 -5.94 14.50 -10.97
CA GLN A 337 -6.73 14.71 -9.75
C GLN A 337 -5.87 14.57 -8.49
N GLU A 338 -4.71 15.24 -8.51
CA GLU A 338 -3.75 15.29 -7.41
C GLU A 338 -3.27 16.72 -7.16
N HIS A 339 -2.91 16.98 -5.90
CA HIS A 339 -2.29 18.24 -5.51
C HIS A 339 -0.78 18.11 -5.47
N PHE A 340 -0.12 19.22 -5.79
CA PHE A 340 1.31 19.34 -5.64
C PHE A 340 1.70 20.75 -5.21
N PHE A 341 2.91 20.90 -4.67
CA PHE A 341 3.48 22.20 -4.39
C PHE A 341 4.99 22.18 -4.56
N GLU A 342 5.57 23.37 -4.66
CA GLU A 342 6.99 23.55 -4.85
C GLU A 342 7.59 24.25 -3.63
N VAL A 343 8.70 23.72 -3.13
CA VAL A 343 9.51 24.39 -2.09
C VAL A 343 10.89 24.69 -2.66
N LYS A 344 11.38 25.89 -2.41
CA LYS A 344 12.73 26.32 -2.78
C LYS A 344 13.62 26.38 -1.54
N THR A 345 14.79 25.77 -1.63
CA THR A 345 15.91 25.96 -0.71
C THR A 345 16.97 26.83 -1.39
N THR A 346 18.06 27.16 -0.69
CA THR A 346 19.20 27.90 -1.28
C THR A 346 19.83 27.14 -2.45
N GLU A 347 19.78 25.81 -2.43
CA GLU A 347 20.50 24.95 -3.37
C GLU A 347 19.58 24.17 -4.32
N ASN A 348 18.35 23.85 -3.91
CA ASN A 348 17.45 22.95 -4.64
C ASN A 348 16.00 23.43 -4.69
N ARG A 349 15.28 23.03 -5.74
CA ARG A 349 13.81 23.09 -5.85
C ARG A 349 13.24 21.69 -5.70
N PHE A 350 12.23 21.57 -4.84
CA PHE A 350 11.51 20.33 -4.60
C PHE A 350 10.10 20.46 -5.16
N VAL A 351 9.59 19.39 -5.78
CA VAL A 351 8.17 19.23 -6.12
C VAL A 351 7.62 18.09 -5.28
N VAL A 352 6.57 18.38 -4.52
CA VAL A 352 5.97 17.42 -3.59
C VAL A 352 4.58 17.04 -4.08
N PHE A 353 4.32 15.75 -4.20
CA PHE A 353 3.01 15.16 -4.43
C PHE A 353 2.65 14.31 -3.21
N TYR A 354 1.60 14.68 -2.48
CA TYR A 354 1.14 13.92 -1.31
C TYR A 354 -0.39 13.95 -1.29
N PRO A 355 -1.07 12.86 -0.88
CA PRO A 355 -2.53 12.80 -0.85
C PRO A 355 -3.16 13.96 -0.08
N THR A 356 -4.31 14.43 -0.54
CA THR A 356 -5.16 15.40 0.17
C THR A 356 -6.54 14.79 0.41
N LEU A 357 -7.35 15.41 1.27
CA LEU A 357 -8.75 15.00 1.43
C LEU A 357 -9.48 14.94 0.09
N HIS A 358 -9.25 15.91 -0.78
CA HIS A 358 -9.83 15.93 -2.12
C HIS A 358 -9.33 14.78 -2.99
N SER A 359 -8.02 14.54 -3.08
CA SER A 359 -7.49 13.47 -3.93
C SER A 359 -7.92 12.07 -3.46
N ILE A 360 -8.05 11.87 -2.14
CA ILE A 360 -8.56 10.62 -1.55
C ILE A 360 -10.06 10.48 -1.86
N ASN A 361 -10.87 11.52 -1.59
CA ASN A 361 -12.30 11.49 -1.87
C ASN A 361 -12.60 11.23 -3.36
N THR A 362 -11.85 11.85 -4.27
CA THR A 362 -11.99 11.59 -5.72
C THR A 362 -11.70 10.13 -6.08
N ARG A 363 -10.75 9.47 -5.39
CA ARG A 363 -10.47 8.03 -5.58
C ARG A 363 -11.56 7.14 -4.97
N ILE A 364 -12.12 7.52 -3.83
CA ILE A 364 -13.27 6.81 -3.25
C ILE A 364 -14.47 6.87 -4.20
N LEU A 365 -14.78 8.06 -4.74
CA LEU A 365 -15.83 8.23 -5.74
C LEU A 365 -15.56 7.41 -7.01
N LEU A 366 -14.29 7.34 -7.45
CA LEU A 366 -13.90 6.46 -8.55
C LEU A 366 -14.14 4.98 -8.22
N ALA A 367 -13.77 4.53 -7.02
CA ALA A 367 -13.98 3.14 -6.62
C ALA A 367 -15.47 2.77 -6.61
N ILE A 368 -16.33 3.69 -6.15
CA ILE A 368 -17.79 3.57 -6.21
C ILE A 368 -18.27 3.48 -7.67
N GLU A 369 -17.83 4.40 -8.54
CA GLU A 369 -18.16 4.41 -9.98
C GLU A 369 -17.83 3.06 -10.63
N MET A 370 -16.62 2.55 -10.36
CA MET A 370 -16.09 1.33 -10.97
C MET A 370 -16.55 0.04 -10.27
N GLY A 371 -17.20 0.14 -9.11
CA GLY A 371 -17.69 -1.00 -8.34
C GLY A 371 -16.57 -1.89 -7.76
N VAL A 372 -15.45 -1.29 -7.37
CA VAL A 372 -14.26 -1.97 -6.81
C VAL A 372 -14.11 -1.66 -5.32
N GLY A 373 -13.35 -2.47 -4.59
CA GLY A 373 -12.91 -2.17 -3.23
C GLY A 373 -11.63 -1.32 -3.20
N LEU A 374 -11.05 -1.15 -2.00
CA LEU A 374 -9.86 -0.33 -1.75
C LEU A 374 -8.75 -1.13 -1.04
N ALA A 375 -7.50 -0.83 -1.36
CA ALA A 375 -6.31 -1.34 -0.67
C ALA A 375 -5.37 -0.18 -0.30
N LEU A 376 -5.25 0.15 0.99
CA LEU A 376 -4.53 1.33 1.47
C LEU A 376 -3.10 0.96 1.88
N TRP A 377 -2.12 1.56 1.20
CA TRP A 377 -0.69 1.43 1.48
C TRP A 377 -0.09 2.76 1.97
N GLU A 378 0.31 2.90 3.23
CA GLU A 378 -0.11 2.08 4.37
C GLU A 378 -0.60 2.97 5.52
N LEU A 379 -1.30 2.38 6.49
CA LEU A 379 -2.08 3.10 7.50
C LEU A 379 -1.24 4.05 8.37
N GLY A 380 0.05 3.79 8.53
CA GLY A 380 0.97 4.65 9.29
C GLY A 380 1.50 5.88 8.55
N GLN A 381 1.20 6.06 7.26
CA GLN A 381 1.84 7.09 6.42
C GLN A 381 0.96 8.31 6.15
N GLY A 382 -0.35 8.17 6.35
CA GLY A 382 -1.37 9.18 6.11
C GLY A 382 -1.53 10.17 7.25
N LEU A 383 -2.51 11.05 7.11
CA LEU A 383 -2.95 12.03 8.11
C LEU A 383 -4.26 11.56 8.74
N ASP A 384 -4.45 11.75 10.05
CA ASP A 384 -5.56 11.17 10.81
C ASP A 384 -6.94 11.55 10.26
N TYR A 385 -7.12 12.81 9.87
CA TYR A 385 -8.38 13.28 9.26
C TYR A 385 -8.75 12.63 7.92
N PHE A 386 -7.85 11.86 7.29
CA PHE A 386 -8.17 11.10 6.08
C PHE A 386 -9.17 9.99 6.39
N TYR A 387 -9.12 9.44 7.61
CA TYR A 387 -9.98 8.32 8.00
C TYR A 387 -11.45 8.70 8.13
N ASP A 388 -11.79 9.99 8.25
CA ASP A 388 -13.17 10.46 8.16
C ASP A 388 -13.80 10.13 6.78
N LEU A 389 -13.00 9.98 5.71
CA LEU A 389 -13.51 9.78 4.35
C LEU A 389 -13.97 8.35 4.04
N PHE A 390 -13.50 7.36 4.80
CA PHE A 390 -13.74 5.93 4.52
C PHE A 390 -14.98 5.41 5.25
#